data_AF-E7GEY2-F1
#
_entry.id   AF-E7GEY2-F1
#
_cell.length_a   1.000
_cell.length_b   1.000
_cell.length_c   1.000
_cell.angle_alpha   90.00
_cell.angle_beta   90.00
_cell.angle_gamma   90.00
#
_symmetry.space_group_name_H-M   'P 1'
#
loop_
_entity.id
_entity.type
_entity.pdbx_description
1 polymer ?
#
loop_
_entity_poly.entity_id
_entity_poly.type
_entity_poly.pdbx_seq_one_letter_code
_entity_poly.pdbx_strand_id
1 'polypeptide(L)'
;MHHKKINLIIFSFLVICFFCTGCTSRQLKGIEGKWLLNNQSLMLIEENTFVWYQNINKTDTDYLKGKDVTILSGEEALNAIKVPDANKDKLLNTHIYYLSVTYTTVDINGVDASQQADGKLSEFAFQLSGKDQLSIVNLNTNEQYTAKREVKK
;
A
#
# COMPACT_ATOMS: atom_id res chain seq x y z
N MET A 1 -28.22 -61.09 1.29
CA MET A 1 -27.00 -61.55 2.02
C MET A 1 -25.80 -61.20 1.14
N HIS A 2 -25.08 -60.10 1.38
CA HIS A 2 -23.83 -60.04 2.17
C HIS A 2 -22.75 -61.00 1.60
N HIS A 3 -21.54 -60.61 1.18
CA HIS A 3 -20.65 -59.52 1.61
C HIS A 3 -19.57 -59.18 0.56
N LYS A 4 -19.18 -57.89 0.54
CA LYS A 4 -17.82 -57.29 0.43
C LYS A 4 -16.72 -58.01 -0.38
N LYS A 5 -16.04 -57.22 -1.23
CA LYS A 5 -14.65 -56.79 -0.96
C LYS A 5 -14.28 -55.55 -1.80
N ILE A 6 -14.09 -54.45 -1.09
CA ILE A 6 -13.42 -53.21 -1.52
C ILE A 6 -11.94 -53.38 -1.14
N ASN A 7 -11.03 -53.17 -2.08
CA ASN A 7 -9.60 -52.87 -1.87
C ASN A 7 -9.30 -51.80 -2.93
N LEU A 8 -9.23 -50.50 -2.62
CA LEU A 8 -8.30 -49.75 -1.77
C LEU A 8 -6.83 -49.88 -2.22
N ILE A 9 -6.28 -48.71 -2.60
CA ILE A 9 -4.86 -48.33 -2.71
C ILE A 9 -4.11 -48.85 -3.95
N ILE A 10 -3.80 -47.94 -4.87
CA ILE A 10 -2.42 -47.45 -5.13
C ILE A 10 -2.54 -45.97 -5.53
N PHE A 11 -2.36 -45.12 -4.51
CA PHE A 11 -1.91 -43.75 -4.63
C PHE A 11 -0.44 -43.80 -5.07
N SER A 12 -0.07 -43.25 -6.21
CA SER A 12 1.28 -42.68 -6.43
C SER A 12 1.44 -42.02 -7.81
N PHE A 13 1.78 -40.72 -7.76
CA PHE A 13 2.79 -40.03 -8.57
C PHE A 13 2.65 -39.96 -10.10
N LEU A 14 2.25 -38.77 -10.59
CA LEU A 14 3.03 -37.92 -11.53
C LEU A 14 2.21 -36.63 -11.74
N VAL A 15 2.46 -35.54 -11.01
CA VAL A 15 3.32 -34.41 -11.45
C VAL A 15 3.45 -34.34 -12.98
N ILE A 16 2.80 -33.35 -13.60
CA ILE A 16 3.33 -32.46 -14.65
C ILE A 16 2.15 -31.74 -15.32
N CYS A 17 2.18 -30.41 -15.25
CA CYS A 17 1.65 -29.37 -16.15
C CYS A 17 1.33 -28.14 -15.26
N PHE A 18 2.30 -27.44 -14.67
CA PHE A 18 3.08 -26.35 -15.30
C PHE A 18 2.54 -25.94 -16.68
N PHE A 19 2.27 -24.64 -16.88
CA PHE A 19 1.50 -23.97 -17.95
C PHE A 19 0.06 -23.66 -17.50
N CYS A 20 -0.27 -22.46 -17.01
CA CYS A 20 0.14 -21.15 -17.52
C CYS A 20 0.67 -20.24 -16.40
N THR A 21 1.99 -20.07 -16.33
CA THR A 21 2.61 -18.84 -15.84
C THR A 21 2.29 -17.71 -16.82
N GLY A 22 1.04 -17.28 -16.79
CA GLY A 22 0.63 -15.94 -17.14
C GLY A 22 0.65 -15.07 -15.89
N CYS A 23 1.72 -15.11 -15.09
CA CYS A 23 2.11 -13.92 -14.35
C CYS A 23 2.52 -12.90 -15.41
N THR A 24 1.55 -12.33 -16.12
CA THR A 24 1.60 -10.93 -16.41
C THR A 24 1.70 -10.26 -15.05
N SER A 25 2.93 -10.14 -14.53
CA SER A 25 3.34 -9.01 -13.73
C SER A 25 3.24 -7.78 -14.63
N ARG A 26 2.00 -7.45 -15.00
CA ARG A 26 1.63 -6.07 -15.17
C ARG A 26 1.74 -5.53 -13.76
N GLN A 27 2.98 -5.24 -13.33
CA GLN A 27 3.23 -4.26 -12.30
C GLN A 27 2.54 -2.99 -12.83
N LEU A 28 1.24 -2.88 -12.56
CA LEU A 28 0.66 -1.58 -12.30
C LEU A 28 1.55 -1.06 -11.19
N LYS A 29 2.52 -0.21 -11.55
CA LYS A 29 3.26 0.59 -10.57
C LYS A 29 2.16 1.32 -9.81
N GLY A 30 1.82 0.81 -8.63
CA GLY A 30 0.64 1.24 -7.90
C GLY A 30 0.88 2.62 -7.32
N ILE A 31 0.79 2.70 -6.01
CA ILE A 31 1.13 3.93 -5.28
C ILE A 31 2.64 4.14 -5.12
N GLU A 32 3.47 3.18 -5.53
CA GLU A 32 4.93 3.33 -5.46
C GLU A 32 5.44 4.49 -6.33
N GLY A 33 6.32 5.30 -5.78
CA GLY A 33 6.96 6.43 -6.42
C GLY A 33 7.02 7.67 -5.53
N LYS A 34 7.38 8.79 -6.15
CA LYS A 34 7.39 10.11 -5.52
C LYS A 34 6.14 10.89 -5.91
N TRP A 35 5.48 11.46 -4.92
CA TRP A 35 4.18 12.10 -5.06
C TRP A 35 4.22 13.49 -4.45
N LEU A 36 4.11 14.51 -5.29
CA LEU A 36 4.01 15.90 -4.87
C LEU A 36 2.56 16.20 -4.50
N LEU A 37 2.33 16.45 -3.22
CA LEU A 37 1.02 16.77 -2.68
C LEU A 37 0.67 18.24 -2.94
N ASN A 38 -0.62 18.55 -2.96
CA ASN A 38 -1.17 19.89 -3.13
C ASN A 38 -0.77 20.89 -2.03
N ASN A 39 -0.28 20.41 -0.88
CA ASN A 39 0.26 21.22 0.21
C ASN A 39 1.79 21.46 0.09
N GLN A 40 2.41 21.14 -1.06
CA GLN A 40 3.86 21.25 -1.30
C GLN A 40 4.74 20.30 -0.46
N SER A 41 4.14 19.29 0.17
CA SER A 41 4.87 18.16 0.75
C SER A 41 5.11 17.07 -0.30
N LEU A 42 6.05 16.17 -0.05
CA LEU A 42 6.43 15.08 -0.95
C LEU A 42 6.37 13.75 -0.22
N MET A 43 5.61 12.79 -0.74
CA MET A 43 5.63 11.40 -0.26
C MET A 43 6.48 10.53 -1.19
N LEU A 44 7.46 9.84 -0.63
CA LEU A 44 8.17 8.72 -1.25
C LEU A 44 7.58 7.42 -0.72
N ILE A 45 7.04 6.60 -1.61
CA ILE A 45 6.42 5.31 -1.29
C ILE A 45 7.12 4.23 -2.11
N GLU A 46 7.68 3.22 -1.44
CA GLU A 46 8.29 2.03 -2.04
C GLU A 46 7.91 0.81 -1.19
N GLU A 47 8.11 -0.40 -1.70
CA GLU A 47 7.67 -1.67 -1.10
C GLU A 47 7.86 -1.75 0.43
N ASN A 48 9.02 -1.30 0.93
CA ASN A 48 9.36 -1.31 2.36
C ASN A 48 9.82 0.06 2.88
N THR A 49 9.58 1.13 2.14
CA THR A 49 10.07 2.47 2.49
C THR A 49 8.99 3.51 2.33
N PHE A 50 8.79 4.29 3.38
CA PHE A 50 7.92 5.46 3.37
C PHE A 50 8.68 6.66 3.94
N VAL A 51 8.71 7.75 3.17
CA VAL A 51 9.23 9.04 3.65
C VAL A 51 8.25 10.14 3.27
N TRP A 52 7.85 10.96 4.23
CA TRP A 52 7.01 12.12 3.99
C TRP A 52 7.78 13.39 4.33
N TYR A 53 8.33 14.02 3.30
CA TYR A 53 8.99 15.32 3.39
C TYR A 53 7.93 16.39 3.55
N GLN A 54 7.91 17.09 4.68
CA GLN A 54 6.90 18.08 4.99
C GLN A 54 7.07 19.35 4.13
N ASN A 55 8.29 19.60 3.65
CA ASN A 55 8.64 20.70 2.77
C ASN A 55 9.51 20.23 1.60
N ILE A 56 9.04 20.35 0.36
CA ILE A 56 9.82 19.92 -0.82
C ILE A 56 11.18 20.64 -0.99
N ASN A 57 11.33 21.85 -0.44
CA ASN A 57 12.59 22.61 -0.52
C ASN A 57 13.58 22.25 0.59
N LYS A 58 13.16 21.42 1.55
CA LYS A 58 13.97 20.92 2.66
C LYS A 58 13.67 19.43 2.79
N THR A 59 14.33 18.62 1.96
CA THR A 59 14.14 17.16 2.00
C THR A 59 15.20 16.46 2.83
N ASP A 60 16.28 17.17 3.15
CA ASP A 60 17.35 16.79 4.05
C ASP A 60 17.02 17.04 5.53
N THR A 61 16.12 17.99 5.78
CA THR A 61 15.65 18.44 7.10
C THR A 61 14.14 18.66 6.98
N ASP A 62 13.30 18.28 7.94
CA ASP A 62 11.82 18.33 7.82
C ASP A 62 11.14 17.13 7.08
N TYR A 63 11.28 15.93 7.66
CA TYR A 63 10.67 14.70 7.14
C TYR A 63 10.24 13.71 8.22
N LEU A 64 9.25 12.87 7.86
CA LEU A 64 8.82 11.70 8.62
C LEU A 64 9.27 10.43 7.90
N LYS A 65 10.02 9.55 8.55
CA LYS A 65 10.42 8.26 8.01
C LYS A 65 9.70 7.11 8.70
N GLY A 66 9.10 6.26 7.87
CA GLY A 66 8.41 5.04 8.28
C GLY A 66 9.33 3.85 8.51
N LYS A 67 8.93 3.00 9.46
CA LYS A 67 9.21 1.56 9.58
C LYS A 67 7.91 0.78 9.41
N ASP A 68 8.02 -0.53 9.22
CA ASP A 68 6.89 -1.46 9.19
C ASP A 68 5.80 -1.03 8.18
N VAL A 69 6.23 -0.65 6.98
CA VAL A 69 5.35 -0.20 5.90
C VAL A 69 4.54 -1.39 5.40
N THR A 70 3.21 -1.25 5.43
CA THR A 70 2.29 -2.24 4.83
C THR A 70 1.51 -1.58 3.71
N ILE A 71 1.52 -2.17 2.52
CA ILE A 71 0.73 -1.70 1.38
C ILE A 71 -0.22 -2.83 0.96
N LEU A 72 -1.52 -2.59 1.04
CA LEU A 72 -2.56 -3.51 0.60
C LEU A 72 -3.29 -2.94 -0.61
N SER A 73 -3.90 -3.81 -1.41
CA SER A 73 -4.71 -3.43 -2.57
C SER A 73 -5.96 -4.31 -2.70
N GLY A 74 -6.91 -3.90 -3.53
CA GLY A 74 -8.12 -4.68 -3.78
C GLY A 74 -8.96 -4.88 -2.51
N GLU A 75 -9.50 -6.09 -2.33
CA GLU A 75 -10.40 -6.40 -1.22
C GLU A 75 -9.74 -6.21 0.15
N GLU A 76 -8.46 -6.56 0.29
CA GLU A 76 -7.71 -6.38 1.54
C GLU A 76 -7.62 -4.90 1.93
N ALA A 77 -7.39 -4.02 0.95
CA ALA A 77 -7.41 -2.57 1.18
C ALA A 77 -8.80 -2.09 1.58
N LEU A 78 -9.85 -2.55 0.90
CA LEU A 78 -11.24 -2.17 1.23
C LEU A 78 -11.62 -2.62 2.64
N ASN A 79 -11.17 -3.81 3.06
CA ASN A 79 -11.35 -4.33 4.42
C ASN A 79 -10.60 -3.47 5.45
N ALA A 80 -9.34 -3.13 5.18
CA ALA A 80 -8.53 -2.30 6.07
C ALA A 80 -9.12 -0.88 6.24
N ILE A 81 -9.69 -0.31 5.18
CA ILE A 81 -10.36 1.01 5.19
C ILE A 81 -11.80 0.91 5.76
N LYS A 82 -12.27 -0.29 6.11
CA LYS A 82 -13.61 -0.56 6.68
C LYS A 82 -14.75 -0.14 5.76
N VAL A 83 -14.59 -0.37 4.46
CA VAL A 83 -15.65 -0.14 3.47
C VAL A 83 -16.83 -1.10 3.73
N PRO A 84 -18.08 -0.61 3.79
CA PRO A 84 -19.25 -1.47 3.95
C PRO A 84 -19.37 -2.50 2.81
N ASP A 85 -19.78 -3.74 3.12
CA ASP A 85 -19.87 -4.83 2.13
C ASP A 85 -20.71 -4.46 0.91
N ALA A 86 -21.82 -3.74 1.11
CA ALA A 86 -22.70 -3.26 0.04
C ALA A 86 -22.00 -2.38 -1.00
N ASN A 87 -20.85 -1.79 -0.66
CA ASN A 87 -20.07 -0.92 -1.54
C ASN A 87 -18.82 -1.59 -2.12
N LYS A 88 -18.42 -2.77 -1.62
CA LYS A 88 -17.14 -3.40 -2.01
C LYS A 88 -17.12 -3.77 -3.48
N ASP A 89 -18.16 -4.43 -3.98
CA ASP A 89 -18.24 -4.84 -5.39
C ASP A 89 -18.06 -3.67 -6.37
N LYS A 90 -18.63 -2.51 -6.03
CA LYS A 90 -18.50 -1.29 -6.82
C LYS A 90 -17.06 -0.75 -6.83
N LEU A 91 -16.34 -0.95 -5.73
CA LEU A 91 -15.01 -0.37 -5.49
C LEU A 91 -13.86 -1.32 -5.82
N LEU A 92 -14.09 -2.63 -5.96
CA LEU A 92 -13.05 -3.60 -6.31
C LEU A 92 -12.34 -3.29 -7.64
N ASN A 93 -13.05 -2.67 -8.58
CA ASN A 93 -12.50 -2.26 -9.87
C ASN A 93 -11.82 -0.87 -9.83
N THR A 94 -11.83 -0.20 -8.67
CA THR A 94 -11.10 1.04 -8.46
C THR A 94 -9.73 0.73 -7.87
N HIS A 95 -8.68 1.42 -8.35
CA HIS A 95 -7.31 1.23 -7.87
C HIS A 95 -7.15 1.85 -6.46
N ILE A 96 -7.74 1.19 -5.47
CA ILE A 96 -7.70 1.57 -4.06
C ILE A 96 -6.58 0.81 -3.37
N TYR A 97 -5.85 1.53 -2.53
CA TYR A 97 -4.78 1.00 -1.70
C TYR A 97 -4.94 1.48 -0.28
N TYR A 98 -4.49 0.65 0.65
CA TYR A 98 -4.30 1.01 2.04
C TYR A 98 -2.80 1.02 2.33
N LEU A 99 -2.33 2.03 3.02
CA LEU A 99 -0.97 2.10 3.53
C LEU A 99 -1.01 2.29 5.04
N SER A 100 -0.28 1.47 5.78
CA SER A 100 0.04 1.76 7.17
C SER A 100 1.53 1.90 7.36
N VAL A 101 1.91 2.81 8.25
CA VAL A 101 3.30 3.13 8.54
C VAL A 101 3.46 3.51 10.00
N THR A 102 4.46 2.93 10.66
CA THR A 102 4.88 3.35 11.99
C THR A 102 6.09 4.27 11.84
N TYR A 103 6.14 5.43 12.46
CA TYR A 103 7.31 6.30 12.32
C TYR A 103 8.48 5.88 13.21
N THR A 104 9.70 6.09 12.71
CA THR A 104 10.96 5.89 13.45
C THR A 104 11.79 7.15 13.55
N THR A 105 11.83 7.91 12.47
CA THR A 105 12.62 9.13 12.42
C THR A 105 11.71 10.29 12.08
N VAL A 106 11.84 11.35 12.86
CA VAL A 106 11.19 12.62 12.57
C VAL A 106 12.23 13.71 12.75
N ASP A 107 12.57 14.35 11.65
CA ASP A 107 13.35 15.58 11.66
C ASP A 107 12.37 16.71 11.35
N ILE A 108 12.34 17.76 12.18
CA ILE A 108 11.55 18.96 11.94
C ILE A 108 12.49 20.15 11.94
N ASN A 109 12.73 20.74 10.77
CA ASN A 109 13.65 21.86 10.57
C ASN A 109 15.07 21.59 11.14
N GLY A 110 15.60 20.38 11.00
CA GLY A 110 16.94 19.98 11.44
C GLY A 110 17.02 19.58 12.91
N VAL A 111 15.87 19.48 13.59
CA VAL A 111 15.77 19.02 14.99
C VAL A 111 15.24 17.60 14.98
N ASP A 112 16.01 16.67 15.58
CA ASP A 112 15.57 15.31 15.81
C ASP A 112 14.44 15.28 16.86
N ALA A 113 13.23 15.02 16.38
CA ALA A 113 12.03 14.84 17.19
C ALA A 113 11.55 13.37 17.18
N SER A 114 12.43 12.43 16.83
CA SER A 114 12.11 11.00 16.70
C SER A 114 11.50 10.41 17.97
N GLN A 115 11.94 10.85 19.16
CA GLN A 115 11.35 10.39 20.43
C GLN A 115 9.85 10.69 20.55
N GLN A 116 9.36 11.75 19.91
CA GLN A 116 7.94 12.12 19.94
C GLN A 116 7.11 11.37 18.91
N ALA A 117 7.76 10.68 17.98
CA ALA A 117 7.12 10.03 16.84
C ALA A 117 7.37 8.53 16.77
N ASP A 118 8.33 8.00 17.51
CA ASP A 118 8.59 6.57 17.58
C ASP A 118 7.32 5.83 18.03
N GLY A 119 6.92 4.86 17.22
CA GLY A 119 5.71 4.07 17.46
C GLY A 119 4.40 4.75 17.05
N LYS A 120 4.40 6.01 16.56
CA LYS A 120 3.18 6.61 16.01
C LYS A 120 2.82 5.95 14.68
N LEU A 121 1.59 5.43 14.62
CA LEU A 121 1.00 4.85 13.43
C LEU A 121 0.31 5.94 12.61
N SER A 122 0.51 5.91 11.29
CA SER A 122 -0.37 6.56 10.32
C SER A 122 -0.92 5.55 9.34
N GLU A 123 -2.18 5.73 9.01
CA GLU A 123 -2.94 4.93 8.08
C GLU A 123 -3.51 5.83 6.99
N PHE A 124 -3.40 5.40 5.74
CA PHE A 124 -3.83 6.18 4.59
C PHE A 124 -4.66 5.32 3.65
N ALA A 125 -5.74 5.90 3.14
CA ALA A 125 -6.43 5.38 1.97
C ALA A 125 -5.96 6.14 0.74
N PHE A 126 -5.57 5.41 -0.30
CA PHE A 126 -5.18 5.95 -1.59
C PHE A 126 -6.17 5.50 -2.65
N GLN A 127 -6.53 6.41 -3.54
CA GLN A 127 -7.23 6.10 -4.78
C GLN A 127 -6.42 6.64 -5.96
N LEU A 128 -5.95 5.74 -6.81
CA LEU A 128 -5.20 6.07 -8.01
C LEU A 128 -6.16 6.44 -9.15
N SER A 129 -6.17 7.71 -9.54
CA SER A 129 -6.98 8.28 -10.62
C SER A 129 -6.16 8.45 -11.90
N GLY A 130 -5.78 7.32 -12.50
CA GLY A 130 -4.87 7.28 -13.65
C GLY A 130 -3.40 7.15 -13.23
N LYS A 131 -2.46 7.19 -14.19
CA LYS A 131 -1.05 6.82 -13.92
C LYS A 131 -0.29 7.78 -12.98
N ASP A 132 -0.71 9.04 -12.93
CA ASP A 132 0.07 10.14 -12.33
C ASP A 132 -0.74 10.99 -11.33
N GLN A 133 -1.90 10.51 -10.85
CA GLN A 133 -2.73 11.23 -9.88
C GLN A 133 -3.18 10.31 -8.74
N LEU A 134 -3.06 10.80 -7.50
CA LEU A 134 -3.57 10.15 -6.31
C LEU A 134 -4.50 11.07 -5.54
N SER A 135 -5.62 10.52 -5.09
CA SER A 135 -6.36 11.03 -3.94
C SER A 135 -5.90 10.27 -2.70
N ILE A 136 -5.65 11.00 -1.62
CA ILE A 136 -5.10 10.45 -0.38
C ILE A 136 -5.99 10.93 0.77
N VAL A 137 -6.34 10.03 1.68
CA VAL A 137 -7.01 10.36 2.94
C VAL A 137 -6.16 9.80 4.07
N ASN A 138 -5.73 10.65 4.99
CA ASN A 138 -5.18 10.20 6.26
C ASN A 138 -6.35 9.71 7.12
N LEU A 139 -6.38 8.42 7.43
CA LEU A 139 -7.49 7.77 8.15
C LEU A 139 -7.48 8.11 9.64
N ASN A 140 -6.36 8.57 10.19
CA ASN A 140 -6.26 9.00 11.57
C ASN A 140 -6.79 10.44 11.77
N THR A 141 -6.59 11.33 10.78
CA THR A 141 -6.94 12.76 10.90
C THR A 141 -8.10 13.21 10.00
N ASN A 142 -8.52 12.38 9.04
CA ASN A 142 -9.44 12.73 7.94
C ASN A 142 -8.94 13.83 7.00
N GLU A 143 -7.66 14.20 7.07
CA GLU A 143 -7.06 15.14 6.12
C GLU A 143 -7.01 14.52 4.73
N GLN A 144 -7.28 15.35 3.73
CA GLN A 144 -7.33 14.91 2.34
C GLN A 144 -6.27 15.63 1.52
N TYR A 145 -5.58 14.87 0.68
CA TYR A 145 -4.57 15.38 -0.22
C TYR A 145 -4.86 14.92 -1.64
N THR A 146 -4.45 15.75 -2.58
CA THR A 146 -4.29 15.32 -3.97
C THR A 146 -2.81 15.36 -4.28
N ALA A 147 -2.32 14.37 -5.02
CA ALA A 147 -0.92 14.30 -5.38
C ALA A 147 -0.72 14.00 -6.86
N LYS A 148 0.37 14.57 -7.39
CA LYS A 148 0.85 14.30 -8.75
C LYS A 148 2.15 13.55 -8.67
N ARG A 149 2.32 12.56 -9.54
CA ARG A 149 3.58 11.82 -9.63
C ARG A 149 4.70 12.76 -10.04
N GLU A 150 5.79 12.77 -9.29
CA GLU A 150 6.99 13.50 -9.66
C GLU A 150 7.66 12.76 -10.82
N VAL A 151 7.58 13.36 -12.02
CA VAL A 151 8.32 12.88 -13.19
C VAL A 151 9.65 13.60 -13.19
N LYS A 152 10.76 12.86 -13.00
CA LYS A 152 12.09 13.42 -13.24
C LYS A 152 12.14 13.98 -14.67
N LYS A 153 12.38 15.28 -14.80
CA LYS A 153 12.72 15.91 -16.07
C LYS A 153 14.20 15.70 -16.38
#